data_AF-A0A0J8RDZ4-F1
#
_entry.id   AF-A0A0J8RDZ4-F1
#
_cell.length_a   1.000
_cell.length_b   1.000
_cell.length_c   1.000
_cell.angle_alpha   90.00
_cell.angle_beta   90.00
_cell.angle_gamma   90.00
#
_symmetry.space_group_name_H-M   'P 1'
#
loop_
_entity.id
_entity.type
_entity.pdbx_description
1 polymer ?
#
loop_
_entity_poly.entity_id
_entity_poly.type
_entity_poly.pdbx_seq_one_letter_code
_entity_poly.pdbx_strand_id
1 'polypeptide(L)'
;MFPEPELVDSTGVLSYTIKVEFIVKVKVAEFFDRQARSLSYLQKMRAIHEEMIQYLRRFGVEVNEYRSYEADLQAWTVERGSAVSVDDVSDVDYGSEEWGFFEVKLASPVLPYYRLSMFEVERVLLLIKDEYTTIINKSCTLTVHVGHIEDEPYLETYESYGFCLPAVQTLLQLLWKYEAQINAIHPEHRIQGNPRSLPPSKMLEYMLSRTIMERICDCRDMKALHQLWEGGLSSEQIRQRVAAYSIRGLTSIPGSDIHTGTIRFGQHQAHS
;
A
#
# COMPACT_ATOMS: atom_id res chain seq x y z
N MET A 1 -0.21 25.05 21.45
CA MET A 1 -0.87 25.41 20.18
C MET A 1 0.22 25.34 19.13
N PHE A 2 0.30 24.22 18.41
CA PHE A 2 1.32 24.01 17.37
C PHE A 2 0.74 24.48 16.04
N PRO A 3 1.54 25.11 15.17
CA PRO A 3 1.02 25.66 13.92
C PRO A 3 0.46 24.52 13.06
N GLU A 4 -0.71 24.76 12.47
CA GLU A 4 -1.26 23.90 11.42
C GLU A 4 -0.29 23.90 10.23
N PRO A 5 -0.06 22.74 9.59
CA PRO A 5 0.81 22.69 8.41
C PRO A 5 0.20 23.51 7.26
N GLU A 6 1.07 24.23 6.57
CA GLU A 6 0.75 25.11 5.44
C GLU A 6 -0.02 24.35 4.35
N LEU A 7 -1.15 24.93 3.92
CA LEU A 7 -1.76 24.64 2.63
C LEU A 7 -0.66 24.64 1.57
N VAL A 8 -0.61 23.62 0.72
CA VAL A 8 0.22 23.65 -0.48
C VAL A 8 -0.44 24.65 -1.42
N ASP A 9 -0.06 25.93 -1.28
CA ASP A 9 -0.36 27.06 -2.15
C ASP A 9 -1.71 26.94 -2.89
N SER A 10 -2.84 27.27 -2.26
CA SER A 10 -4.15 27.45 -2.94
C SER A 10 -4.66 26.34 -3.90
N THR A 11 -4.00 25.18 -3.98
CA THR A 11 -4.28 24.14 -4.98
C THR A 11 -5.07 22.98 -4.40
N GLY A 12 -5.02 22.77 -3.08
CA GLY A 12 -5.76 21.74 -2.32
C GLY A 12 -4.91 21.04 -1.25
N VAL A 13 -5.31 19.85 -0.79
CA VAL A 13 -4.67 19.14 0.34
C VAL A 13 -3.98 17.85 -0.13
N LEU A 14 -2.72 17.63 0.28
CA LEU A 14 -2.04 16.34 0.06
C LEU A 14 -2.77 15.23 0.80
N SER A 15 -3.06 14.14 0.12
CA SER A 15 -3.75 12.98 0.69
C SER A 15 -2.97 11.70 0.50
N TYR A 16 -3.28 10.70 1.31
CA TYR A 16 -2.67 9.40 1.24
C TYR A 16 -3.60 8.26 1.67
N THR A 17 -3.31 7.05 1.19
CA THR A 17 -3.90 5.80 1.69
C THR A 17 -2.79 4.84 2.07
N ILE A 18 -2.97 4.10 3.17
CA ILE A 18 -2.05 3.10 3.67
C ILE A 18 -2.68 1.71 3.47
N LYS A 19 -1.93 0.77 2.91
CA LYS A 19 -2.29 -0.66 2.89
C LYS A 19 -1.28 -1.46 3.67
N VAL A 20 -1.73 -2.22 4.66
CA VAL A 20 -0.91 -3.10 5.52
C VAL A 20 -1.39 -4.53 5.36
N GLU A 21 -0.45 -5.45 5.14
CA GLU A 21 -0.76 -6.88 5.00
C GLU A 21 -0.16 -7.72 6.13
N PHE A 22 -0.94 -8.64 6.70
CA PHE A 22 -0.54 -9.49 7.81
C PHE A 22 -1.32 -10.82 7.80
N ILE A 23 -0.85 -11.79 8.57
CA ILE A 23 -1.58 -13.05 8.82
C ILE A 23 -2.27 -12.95 10.18
N VAL A 24 -3.54 -13.32 10.24
CA VAL A 24 -4.24 -13.56 11.50
C VAL A 24 -4.14 -15.04 11.85
N LYS A 25 -3.73 -15.33 13.08
CA LYS A 25 -3.75 -16.68 13.66
C LYS A 25 -5.00 -16.83 14.53
N VAL A 26 -5.83 -17.83 14.24
CA VAL A 26 -7.04 -18.15 15.01
C VAL A 26 -7.06 -19.61 15.41
N LYS A 27 -7.72 -19.92 16.53
CA LYS A 27 -8.02 -21.29 16.91
C LYS A 27 -9.30 -21.73 16.22
N VAL A 28 -9.19 -22.64 15.27
CA VAL A 28 -10.25 -23.00 14.31
C VAL A 28 -11.49 -23.53 15.01
N ALA A 29 -11.32 -24.38 16.01
CA ALA A 29 -12.44 -24.95 16.76
C ALA A 29 -13.21 -23.91 17.59
N GLU A 30 -12.54 -22.87 18.08
CA GLU A 30 -13.19 -21.82 18.88
C GLU A 30 -13.89 -20.80 17.98
N PHE A 31 -13.26 -20.45 16.86
CA PHE A 31 -13.78 -19.43 15.96
C PHE A 31 -14.91 -19.94 15.04
N PHE A 32 -14.80 -21.18 14.54
CA PHE A 32 -15.77 -21.76 13.59
C PHE A 32 -16.67 -22.84 14.20
N ASP A 33 -16.46 -23.20 15.46
CA ASP A 33 -17.19 -24.26 16.17
C ASP A 33 -17.30 -25.55 15.32
N ARG A 34 -18.42 -26.27 15.42
CA ARG A 34 -18.70 -27.51 14.67
C ARG A 34 -18.67 -27.36 13.15
N GLN A 35 -18.76 -26.13 12.63
CA GLN A 35 -18.77 -25.86 11.18
C GLN A 35 -17.36 -25.86 10.58
N ALA A 36 -16.31 -25.84 11.42
CA ALA A 36 -14.91 -25.78 10.99
C ALA A 36 -14.54 -26.80 9.89
N ARG A 37 -15.02 -28.05 9.98
CA ARG A 37 -14.66 -29.12 9.03
C ARG A 37 -15.41 -29.05 7.71
N SER A 38 -16.59 -28.43 7.69
CA SER A 38 -17.42 -28.29 6.49
C SER A 38 -17.08 -27.07 5.64
N LEU A 39 -16.36 -26.10 6.22
CA LEU A 39 -16.01 -24.86 5.52
C LEU A 39 -14.70 -25.02 4.76
N SER A 40 -14.71 -24.63 3.49
CA SER A 40 -13.49 -24.43 2.70
C SER A 40 -12.62 -23.32 3.28
N TYR A 41 -11.34 -23.30 2.94
CA TYR A 41 -10.42 -22.23 3.35
C TYR A 41 -10.93 -20.83 2.98
N LEU A 42 -11.49 -20.66 1.77
CA LEU A 42 -12.06 -19.38 1.33
C LEU A 42 -13.27 -18.94 2.14
N GLN A 43 -14.11 -19.88 2.59
CA GLN A 43 -15.24 -19.56 3.46
C GLN A 43 -14.79 -19.16 4.86
N LYS A 44 -13.76 -19.83 5.40
CA LYS A 44 -13.15 -19.46 6.68
C LYS A 44 -12.50 -18.08 6.63
N MET A 45 -11.73 -17.80 5.57
CA MET A 45 -11.12 -16.50 5.34
C MET A 45 -12.17 -15.39 5.25
N ARG A 46 -13.24 -15.61 4.49
CA ARG A 46 -14.37 -14.67 4.41
C ARG A 46 -14.95 -14.35 5.78
N ALA A 47 -15.24 -15.38 6.58
CA ALA A 47 -15.81 -15.19 7.90
C ALA A 47 -14.88 -14.41 8.85
N ILE A 48 -13.56 -14.59 8.74
CA ILE A 48 -12.58 -13.78 9.50
C ILE A 48 -12.60 -12.32 9.04
N HIS A 49 -12.66 -12.07 7.73
CA HIS A 49 -12.75 -10.69 7.22
C HIS A 49 -14.06 -10.02 7.67
N GLU A 50 -15.19 -10.72 7.61
CA GLU A 50 -16.48 -10.22 8.08
C GLU A 50 -16.50 -9.97 9.59
N GLU A 51 -15.89 -10.84 10.40
CA GLU A 51 -15.78 -10.65 11.85
C GLU A 51 -14.90 -9.44 12.19
N MET A 52 -13.76 -9.28 11.52
CA MET A 52 -12.90 -8.09 11.67
C MET A 52 -13.62 -6.79 11.29
N ILE A 53 -14.42 -6.80 10.22
CA ILE A 53 -15.27 -5.66 9.86
C ILE A 53 -16.25 -5.34 10.99
N GLN A 54 -16.91 -6.35 11.57
CA GLN A 54 -17.83 -6.14 12.69
C GLN A 54 -17.11 -5.63 13.95
N TYR A 55 -15.94 -6.18 14.26
CA TYR A 55 -15.10 -5.76 15.38
C TYR A 55 -14.75 -4.27 15.25
N LEU A 56 -14.17 -3.86 14.13
CA LEU A 56 -13.80 -2.47 13.88
C LEU A 56 -15.01 -1.52 13.97
N ARG A 57 -16.17 -1.93 13.42
CA ARG A 57 -17.42 -1.15 13.53
C ARG A 57 -17.90 -0.98 14.97
N ARG A 58 -17.73 -1.98 15.84
CA ARG A 58 -18.07 -1.86 17.28
C ARG A 58 -17.25 -0.79 17.99
N PHE A 59 -16.04 -0.50 17.49
CA PHE A 59 -15.17 0.56 17.99
C PHE A 59 -15.29 1.87 17.18
N GLY A 60 -16.39 2.05 16.45
CA GLY A 60 -16.70 3.28 15.73
C GLY A 60 -15.76 3.58 14.57
N VAL A 61 -15.15 2.55 13.97
CA VAL A 61 -14.38 2.69 12.72
C VAL A 61 -15.36 2.50 11.56
N GLU A 62 -15.34 3.42 10.61
CA GLU A 62 -16.08 3.28 9.35
C GLU A 62 -15.35 2.28 8.45
N VAL A 63 -16.05 1.20 8.09
CA VAL A 63 -15.47 0.09 7.31
C VAL A 63 -16.44 -0.33 6.22
N ASN A 64 -15.93 -0.45 5.01
CA ASN A 64 -16.63 -0.98 3.85
C ASN A 64 -17.16 -2.39 4.10
N GLU A 65 -18.22 -2.76 3.37
CA GLU A 65 -18.70 -4.14 3.38
C GLU A 65 -17.71 -5.08 2.69
N TYR A 66 -17.73 -6.35 3.09
CA TYR A 66 -16.88 -7.36 2.47
C TYR A 66 -17.17 -7.46 0.95
N ARG A 67 -16.15 -7.17 0.13
CA ARG A 67 -16.24 -7.15 -1.34
C ARG A 67 -17.32 -6.20 -1.90
N SER A 68 -17.47 -5.02 -1.32
CA SER A 68 -18.26 -3.95 -1.97
C SER A 68 -17.72 -3.67 -3.37
N TYR A 69 -18.62 -3.63 -4.36
CA TYR A 69 -18.25 -3.37 -5.77
C TYR A 69 -17.70 -1.94 -5.95
N GLU A 70 -18.28 -1.00 -5.20
CA GLU A 70 -17.82 0.38 -5.06
C GLU A 70 -17.44 0.56 -3.58
N ALA A 71 -16.16 0.40 -3.27
CA ALA A 71 -15.65 0.69 -1.94
C ALA A 71 -15.64 2.21 -1.73
N ASP A 72 -16.25 2.67 -0.63
CA ASP A 72 -16.20 4.06 -0.23
C ASP A 72 -14.75 4.42 0.11
N LEU A 73 -14.24 5.48 -0.53
CA LEU A 73 -12.90 6.00 -0.30
C LEU A 73 -12.75 6.62 1.10
N GLN A 74 -13.85 6.89 1.80
CA GLN A 74 -13.87 7.43 3.16
C GLN A 74 -13.85 6.36 4.25
N ALA A 75 -14.05 5.10 3.88
CA ALA A 75 -14.06 3.99 4.83
C ALA A 75 -12.82 3.09 4.71
N TRP A 76 -12.46 2.44 5.81
CA TRP A 76 -11.45 1.38 5.82
C TRP A 76 -11.94 0.17 5.04
N THR A 77 -11.02 -0.59 4.46
CA THR A 77 -11.36 -1.81 3.71
C THR A 77 -10.53 -2.99 4.22
N VAL A 78 -11.23 -4.08 4.56
CA VAL A 78 -10.62 -5.38 4.85
C VAL A 78 -10.67 -6.23 3.58
N GLU A 79 -9.50 -6.58 3.08
CA GLU A 79 -9.30 -7.34 1.85
C GLU A 79 -8.48 -8.60 2.10
N ARG A 80 -8.49 -9.50 1.13
CA ARG A 80 -7.54 -10.62 1.12
C ARG A 80 -6.11 -10.10 0.93
N GLY A 81 -5.22 -10.57 1.80
CA GLY A 81 -3.77 -10.39 1.62
C GLY A 81 -3.29 -11.06 0.34
N SER A 82 -2.49 -10.34 -0.44
CA SER A 82 -1.85 -10.85 -1.65
C SER A 82 -0.33 -10.92 -1.51
N ALA A 83 0.24 -10.25 -0.51
CA ALA A 83 1.67 -10.05 -0.37
C ALA A 83 2.34 -10.95 0.66
N VAL A 84 1.52 -11.59 1.49
CA VAL A 84 1.95 -12.42 2.60
C VAL A 84 1.38 -13.81 2.34
N SER A 85 2.25 -14.79 2.07
CA SER A 85 1.84 -16.20 2.01
C SER A 85 1.97 -16.84 3.38
N VAL A 86 0.97 -17.65 3.74
CA VAL A 86 1.03 -18.53 4.92
C VAL A 86 2.24 -19.49 4.83
N ASP A 87 2.62 -19.89 3.61
CA ASP A 87 3.75 -20.80 3.33
C ASP A 87 5.13 -20.21 3.70
N ASP A 88 5.23 -18.89 3.86
CA ASP A 88 6.48 -18.22 4.21
C ASP A 88 6.68 -18.08 5.73
N VAL A 89 5.76 -18.58 6.54
CA VAL A 89 5.83 -18.53 8.00
C VAL A 89 6.38 -19.86 8.53
N SER A 90 7.59 -19.81 9.13
CA SER A 90 8.29 -20.99 9.65
C SER A 90 7.53 -21.78 10.72
N ASP A 91 6.58 -21.11 11.39
CA ASP A 91 5.86 -21.64 12.55
C ASP A 91 4.43 -22.06 12.20
N VAL A 92 4.11 -22.19 10.90
CA VAL A 92 2.81 -22.74 10.46
C VAL A 92 2.87 -24.25 10.56
N ASP A 93 2.22 -24.78 11.59
CA ASP A 93 1.96 -26.21 11.71
C ASP A 93 0.79 -26.62 10.81
N TYR A 94 1.10 -26.94 9.55
CA TYR A 94 0.15 -27.52 8.59
C TYR A 94 -0.46 -28.85 9.05
N GLY A 95 0.11 -29.49 10.07
CA GLY A 95 -0.35 -30.77 10.63
C GLY A 95 -1.42 -30.63 11.72
N SER A 96 -1.57 -29.45 12.32
CA SER A 96 -2.60 -29.23 13.35
C SER A 96 -3.88 -28.64 12.74
N GLU A 97 -4.98 -29.40 12.75
CA GLU A 97 -6.33 -28.86 12.44
C GLU A 97 -6.79 -27.79 13.47
N GLU A 98 -6.02 -27.60 14.54
CA GLU A 98 -6.37 -26.74 15.67
C GLU A 98 -6.22 -25.25 15.34
N TRP A 99 -5.16 -24.87 14.63
CA TRP A 99 -4.82 -23.48 14.34
C TRP A 99 -4.95 -23.17 12.85
N GLY A 100 -5.53 -22.01 12.55
CA GLY A 100 -5.73 -21.51 11.20
C GLY A 100 -5.02 -20.18 11.02
N PHE A 101 -4.46 -19.99 9.82
CA PHE A 101 -3.69 -18.82 9.44
C PHE A 101 -4.34 -18.20 8.22
N PHE A 102 -4.66 -16.91 8.28
CA PHE A 102 -5.48 -16.25 7.27
C PHE A 102 -4.89 -14.90 6.87
N GLU A 103 -4.71 -14.74 5.57
CA GLU A 103 -4.13 -13.55 4.95
C GLU A 103 -5.13 -12.38 4.99
N VAL A 104 -4.71 -11.26 5.56
CA VAL A 104 -5.50 -10.04 5.67
C VAL A 104 -4.70 -8.87 5.13
N LYS A 105 -5.36 -8.03 4.34
CA LYS A 105 -4.88 -6.70 3.94
C LYS A 105 -5.87 -5.67 4.45
N LEU A 106 -5.38 -4.73 5.22
CA LEU A 106 -6.14 -3.60 5.71
C LEU A 106 -5.74 -2.35 4.94
N ALA A 107 -6.70 -1.72 4.26
CA ALA A 107 -6.52 -0.47 3.55
C ALA A 107 -7.21 0.66 4.31
N SER A 108 -6.51 1.77 4.55
CA SER A 108 -7.09 2.99 5.08
C SER A 108 -8.00 3.66 4.05
N PRO A 109 -8.87 4.58 4.48
CA PRO A 109 -9.48 5.53 3.57
C PRO A 109 -8.44 6.47 2.95
N VAL A 110 -8.90 7.32 2.04
CA VAL A 110 -8.12 8.47 1.57
C VAL A 110 -8.06 9.49 2.70
N LEU A 111 -6.88 9.64 3.28
CA LEU A 111 -6.63 10.48 4.43
C LEU A 111 -5.88 11.75 4.00
N PRO A 112 -6.28 12.95 4.44
CA PRO A 112 -5.45 14.13 4.25
C PRO A 112 -4.15 14.00 5.07
N TYR A 113 -3.06 14.63 4.64
CA TYR A 113 -1.75 14.59 5.30
C TYR A 113 -1.72 15.46 6.56
N TYR A 114 -2.46 15.03 7.57
CA TYR A 114 -2.56 15.67 8.88
C TYR A 114 -2.14 14.72 9.99
N ARG A 115 -1.73 15.30 11.12
CA ARG A 115 -1.36 14.52 12.31
C ARG A 115 -2.51 13.66 12.83
N LEU A 116 -3.75 14.16 12.75
CA LEU A 116 -4.94 13.42 13.14
C LEU A 116 -5.15 12.16 12.29
N SER A 117 -4.88 12.23 10.99
CA SER A 117 -4.92 11.08 10.09
C SER A 117 -3.93 9.98 10.49
N MET A 118 -2.74 10.37 10.96
CA MET A 118 -1.75 9.41 11.46
C MET A 118 -2.20 8.75 12.77
N PHE A 119 -2.84 9.50 13.67
CA PHE A 119 -3.44 8.94 14.88
C PHE A 119 -4.59 7.98 14.59
N GLU A 120 -5.38 8.25 13.55
CA GLU A 120 -6.44 7.32 13.12
C GLU A 120 -5.86 6.00 12.63
N VAL A 121 -4.81 6.05 11.82
CA VAL A 121 -4.09 4.85 11.37
C VAL A 121 -3.51 4.08 12.55
N GLU A 122 -2.84 4.77 13.48
CA GLU A 122 -2.29 4.14 14.69
C GLU A 122 -3.39 3.49 15.53
N ARG A 123 -4.50 4.20 15.78
CA ARG A 123 -5.66 3.69 16.53
C ARG A 123 -6.18 2.39 15.92
N VAL A 124 -6.44 2.35 14.61
CA VAL A 124 -6.99 1.13 13.97
C VAL A 124 -5.99 -0.01 14.02
N LEU A 125 -4.69 0.25 13.80
CA LEU A 125 -3.67 -0.79 13.90
C LEU A 125 -3.53 -1.34 15.32
N LEU A 126 -3.70 -0.51 16.36
CA LEU A 126 -3.73 -0.94 17.75
C LEU A 126 -4.95 -1.83 18.06
N LEU A 127 -6.14 -1.47 17.58
CA LEU A 127 -7.35 -2.29 17.72
C LEU A 127 -7.13 -3.71 17.15
N ILE A 128 -6.54 -3.81 15.97
CA ILE A 128 -6.23 -5.11 15.36
C ILE A 128 -5.20 -5.89 16.18
N LYS A 129 -4.15 -5.21 16.67
CA LYS A 129 -3.08 -5.84 17.44
C LYS A 129 -3.56 -6.35 18.79
N ASP A 130 -4.49 -5.64 19.43
CA ASP A 130 -5.00 -5.98 20.75
C ASP A 130 -5.99 -7.15 20.70
N GLU A 131 -6.77 -7.28 19.62
CA GLU A 131 -7.74 -8.36 19.44
C GLU A 131 -7.12 -9.63 18.84
N TYR A 132 -6.28 -9.48 17.82
CA TYR A 132 -5.82 -10.61 17.02
C TYR A 132 -4.35 -10.93 17.27
N THR A 133 -4.04 -12.22 17.34
CA THR A 133 -2.66 -12.68 17.19
C THR A 133 -2.24 -12.51 15.73
N THR A 134 -1.55 -11.41 15.46
CA THR A 134 -1.05 -11.08 14.13
C THR A 134 0.37 -11.57 13.93
N ILE A 135 0.60 -12.20 12.79
CA ILE A 135 1.93 -12.58 12.32
C ILE A 135 2.28 -11.65 11.18
N ILE A 136 3.27 -10.81 11.42
CA ILE A 136 3.90 -9.98 10.42
C ILE A 136 5.07 -10.80 9.91
N ASN A 137 4.94 -11.40 8.72
CA ASN A 137 6.03 -12.17 8.14
C ASN A 137 7.21 -11.24 7.75
N LYS A 138 8.32 -11.83 7.32
CA LYS A 138 9.50 -11.06 6.85
C LYS A 138 9.21 -10.14 5.65
N SER A 139 8.10 -10.34 4.93
CA SER A 139 7.68 -9.65 3.70
C SER A 139 6.39 -8.81 3.81
N CYS A 140 6.00 -8.36 5.01
CA CYS A 140 4.88 -7.42 5.16
C CYS A 140 5.06 -6.18 4.30
N THR A 141 4.03 -5.85 3.52
CA THR A 141 4.01 -4.71 2.60
C THR A 141 3.24 -3.56 3.21
N LEU A 142 3.89 -2.41 3.34
CA LEU A 142 3.24 -1.12 3.50
C LEU A 142 3.17 -0.49 2.12
N THR A 143 1.96 -0.25 1.61
CA THR A 143 1.78 0.56 0.40
C THR A 143 1.21 1.90 0.78
N VAL A 144 1.98 2.97 0.58
CA VAL A 144 1.46 4.33 0.67
C VAL A 144 1.05 4.76 -0.73
N HIS A 145 -0.18 5.19 -0.83
CA HIS A 145 -0.79 5.82 -1.98
C HIS A 145 -0.80 7.31 -1.69
N VAL A 146 -0.34 8.18 -2.58
CA VAL A 146 -0.35 9.64 -2.34
C VAL A 146 -1.06 10.34 -3.51
N GLY A 147 -1.76 11.43 -3.24
CA GLY A 147 -2.47 12.24 -4.21
C GLY A 147 -2.84 13.60 -3.64
N HIS A 148 -3.74 14.31 -4.33
CA HIS A 148 -4.25 15.60 -3.95
C HIS A 148 -5.77 15.57 -3.89
N ILE A 149 -6.38 16.35 -3.00
CA ILE A 149 -7.83 16.53 -2.95
C ILE A 149 -8.07 18.01 -3.27
N GLU A 150 -8.82 18.28 -4.34
CA GLU A 150 -9.37 19.63 -4.54
C GLU A 150 -10.42 19.85 -3.46
N ASP A 151 -10.25 20.92 -2.71
CA ASP A 151 -11.22 21.35 -1.70
C ASP A 151 -12.37 22.01 -2.45
N GLU A 152 -13.28 21.19 -3.01
CA GLU A 152 -14.53 21.64 -3.60
C GLU A 152 -15.58 21.68 -2.47
N PRO A 153 -15.91 22.86 -1.90
CA PRO A 153 -16.71 22.98 -0.67
C PRO A 153 -18.18 22.51 -0.80
N TYR A 154 -18.56 21.89 -1.93
CA TYR A 154 -19.91 21.45 -2.24
C TYR A 154 -20.03 19.99 -2.70
N LEU A 155 -18.93 19.23 -2.76
CA LEU A 155 -18.97 17.80 -3.11
C LEU A 155 -18.76 16.95 -1.84
N GLU A 156 -19.74 16.10 -1.51
CA GLU A 156 -19.65 15.09 -0.44
C GLU A 156 -18.69 13.93 -0.80
N THR A 157 -18.00 14.01 -1.94
CA THR A 157 -17.16 12.97 -2.51
C THR A 157 -15.71 13.43 -2.57
N TYR A 158 -14.82 12.76 -1.82
CA TYR A 158 -13.38 12.95 -1.95
C TYR A 158 -12.86 12.27 -3.21
N GLU A 159 -12.55 13.05 -4.24
CA GLU A 159 -11.79 12.56 -5.38
C GLU A 159 -10.31 12.89 -5.20
N SER A 160 -9.46 11.85 -5.23
CA SER A 160 -8.01 12.06 -5.28
C SER A 160 -7.62 12.44 -6.71
N TYR A 161 -7.32 13.71 -6.92
CA TYR A 161 -6.62 14.20 -8.09
C TYR A 161 -5.18 13.70 -8.00
N GLY A 162 -4.68 13.04 -9.03
CA GLY A 162 -3.33 12.49 -8.99
C GLY A 162 -2.26 13.57 -9.14
N PHE A 163 -1.06 13.20 -9.57
CA PHE A 163 0.06 14.13 -9.60
C PHE A 163 0.21 14.83 -10.95
N CYS A 164 0.51 16.13 -10.91
CA CYS A 164 1.06 16.83 -12.08
C CYS A 164 2.51 16.38 -12.33
N LEU A 165 2.97 16.49 -13.57
CA LEU A 165 4.33 16.08 -13.97
C LEU A 165 5.44 16.65 -13.06
N PRO A 166 5.47 17.97 -12.72
CA PRO A 166 6.49 18.53 -11.84
C PRO A 166 6.52 17.90 -10.44
N ALA A 167 5.35 17.53 -9.89
CA ALA A 167 5.27 16.88 -8.59
C ALA A 167 5.88 15.47 -8.63
N VAL A 168 5.60 14.71 -9.70
CA VAL A 168 6.20 13.38 -9.89
C VAL A 168 7.71 13.49 -10.09
N GLN A 169 8.18 14.43 -10.93
CA GLN A 169 9.61 14.67 -11.13
C GLN A 169 10.33 14.98 -9.82
N THR A 170 9.74 15.82 -8.98
CA THR A 170 10.28 16.18 -7.66
C THR A 170 10.36 14.96 -6.75
N LEU A 171 9.32 14.14 -6.72
CA LEU A 171 9.32 12.91 -5.93
C LEU A 171 10.40 11.93 -6.41
N LEU A 172 10.54 11.71 -7.71
CA LEU A 172 11.55 10.80 -8.24
C LEU A 172 12.97 11.28 -7.93
N GLN A 173 13.21 12.60 -7.96
CA GLN A 173 14.46 13.19 -7.50
C GLN A 173 14.70 12.94 -6.00
N LEU A 174 13.67 13.09 -5.17
CA LEU A 174 13.75 12.80 -3.73
C LEU A 174 14.10 11.33 -3.50
N LEU A 175 13.39 10.42 -4.17
CA LEU A 175 13.63 8.98 -4.09
C LEU A 175 15.05 8.61 -4.51
N TRP A 176 15.55 9.18 -5.60
CA TRP A 176 16.93 8.99 -6.05
C TRP A 176 17.94 9.54 -5.04
N LYS A 177 17.74 10.77 -4.56
CA LYS A 177 18.69 11.47 -3.69
C LYS A 177 18.80 10.86 -2.30
N TYR A 178 17.67 10.39 -1.76
CA TYR A 178 17.58 9.86 -0.40
C TYR A 178 17.37 8.35 -0.35
N GLU A 179 17.66 7.64 -1.44
CA GLU A 179 17.49 6.18 -1.53
C GLU A 179 18.13 5.46 -0.34
N ALA A 180 19.36 5.84 0.03
CA ALA A 180 20.09 5.18 1.12
C ALA A 180 19.38 5.34 2.47
N GLN A 181 18.87 6.54 2.77
CA GLN A 181 18.15 6.84 4.00
C GLN A 181 16.80 6.13 4.03
N ILE A 182 16.08 6.13 2.90
CA ILE A 182 14.80 5.41 2.77
C ILE A 182 15.04 3.92 2.98
N ASN A 183 16.06 3.35 2.33
CA ASN A 183 16.42 1.95 2.48
C ASN A 183 16.84 1.61 3.92
N ALA A 184 17.52 2.51 4.65
CA ALA A 184 17.95 2.28 6.02
C ALA A 184 16.79 2.16 7.03
N ILE A 185 15.60 2.65 6.69
CA ILE A 185 14.39 2.45 7.50
C ILE A 185 13.89 0.99 7.39
N HIS A 186 14.46 0.18 6.50
CA HIS A 186 14.02 -1.19 6.24
C HIS A 186 14.96 -2.24 6.84
N PRO A 187 14.42 -3.37 7.33
CA PRO A 187 15.21 -4.55 7.68
C PRO A 187 16.15 -4.99 6.55
N GLU A 188 17.40 -5.31 6.87
CA GLU A 188 18.47 -5.60 5.89
C GLU A 188 18.12 -6.71 4.88
N HIS A 189 17.37 -7.73 5.33
CA HIS A 189 16.90 -8.84 4.49
C HIS A 189 15.91 -8.44 3.39
N ARG A 190 15.44 -7.19 3.38
CA ARG A 190 14.58 -6.60 2.35
C ARG A 190 15.36 -6.02 1.16
N ILE A 191 16.57 -5.53 1.44
CA ILE A 191 17.45 -4.88 0.47
C ILE A 191 18.27 -5.94 -0.27
N GLN A 192 18.65 -7.01 0.43
CA GLN A 192 19.53 -8.05 -0.09
C GLN A 192 18.73 -9.27 -0.54
N GLY A 193 18.64 -9.50 -1.86
CA GLY A 193 18.22 -10.78 -2.43
C GLY A 193 16.75 -10.90 -2.86
N ASN A 194 15.93 -9.87 -2.72
CA ASN A 194 14.56 -9.90 -3.21
C ASN A 194 14.44 -9.20 -4.59
N PRO A 195 14.17 -9.94 -5.68
CA PRO A 195 14.03 -9.35 -6.99
C PRO A 195 12.87 -8.36 -7.07
N ARG A 196 11.87 -8.43 -6.17
CA ARG A 196 10.68 -7.56 -6.13
C ARG A 196 10.82 -6.27 -5.30
N SER A 197 12.02 -5.96 -4.84
CA SER A 197 12.33 -4.70 -4.17
C SER A 197 13.52 -4.01 -4.82
N LEU A 198 13.51 -3.96 -6.15
CA LEU A 198 14.54 -3.25 -6.90
C LEU A 198 14.49 -1.76 -6.56
N PRO A 199 15.55 -1.19 -5.97
CA PRO A 199 15.61 0.22 -5.65
C PRO A 199 16.05 1.03 -6.88
N PRO A 200 15.91 2.38 -6.86
CA PRO A 200 16.22 3.23 -8.01
C PRO A 200 17.65 3.06 -8.54
N SER A 201 18.65 2.89 -7.65
CA SER A 201 20.05 2.63 -8.02
C SER A 201 20.25 1.39 -8.90
N LYS A 202 19.39 0.37 -8.75
CA LYS A 202 19.38 -0.82 -9.61
C LYS A 202 18.55 -0.64 -10.85
N MET A 203 17.38 0.00 -10.72
CA MET A 203 16.51 0.27 -11.87
C MET A 203 17.19 1.17 -12.92
N LEU A 204 18.00 2.11 -12.46
CA LEU A 204 18.65 3.14 -13.26
C LEU A 204 20.14 2.87 -13.51
N GLU A 205 20.62 1.64 -13.26
CA GLU A 205 22.05 1.28 -13.39
C GLU A 205 22.59 1.45 -14.83
N TYR A 206 21.69 1.49 -15.81
CA TYR A 206 22.01 1.77 -17.22
C TYR A 206 22.31 3.26 -17.49
N MET A 207 22.11 4.15 -16.51
CA MET A 207 22.37 5.59 -16.60
C MET A 207 23.55 6.00 -15.72
N LEU A 208 24.23 7.08 -16.12
CA LEU A 208 25.25 7.68 -15.26
C LEU A 208 24.57 8.39 -14.08
N SER A 209 24.92 7.99 -12.86
CA SER A 209 24.32 8.50 -11.62
C SER A 209 24.24 10.03 -11.53
N ARG A 210 25.29 10.73 -12.02
CA ARG A 210 25.35 12.20 -12.02
C ARG A 210 24.31 12.88 -12.94
N THR A 211 23.78 12.15 -13.92
CA THR A 211 22.85 12.69 -14.93
C THR A 211 21.38 12.40 -14.60
N ILE A 212 21.11 11.54 -13.61
CA ILE A 212 19.74 11.04 -13.37
C ILE A 212 18.80 12.17 -12.94
N MET A 213 19.22 13.07 -12.05
CA MET A 213 18.37 14.20 -11.63
C MET A 213 18.03 15.14 -12.79
N GLU A 214 19.03 15.48 -13.62
CA GLU A 214 18.82 16.32 -14.81
C GLU A 214 17.87 15.65 -15.80
N ARG A 215 18.09 14.36 -16.06
CA ARG A 215 17.26 13.56 -16.97
C ARG A 215 15.80 13.49 -16.50
N ILE A 216 15.56 13.39 -15.19
CA ILE A 216 14.21 13.43 -14.61
C ILE A 216 13.54 14.78 -14.91
N CYS A 217 14.26 15.89 -14.73
CA CYS A 217 13.76 17.24 -15.04
C CYS A 217 13.46 17.43 -16.54
N ASP A 218 14.26 16.82 -17.41
CA ASP A 218 14.13 16.96 -18.87
C ASP A 218 12.92 16.23 -19.45
N CYS A 219 12.27 15.33 -18.70
CA CYS A 219 11.05 14.66 -19.14
C CYS A 219 9.90 15.65 -19.30
N ARG A 220 9.30 15.68 -20.51
CA ARG A 220 8.22 16.63 -20.86
C ARG A 220 6.81 16.09 -20.64
N ASP A 221 6.70 14.79 -20.38
CA ASP A 221 5.44 14.11 -20.14
C ASP A 221 5.65 12.89 -19.24
N MET A 222 4.56 12.37 -18.68
CA MET A 222 4.58 11.20 -17.80
C MET A 222 5.04 9.91 -18.48
N LYS A 223 4.87 9.79 -19.80
CA LYS A 223 5.29 8.61 -20.55
C LYS A 223 6.82 8.58 -20.66
N ALA A 224 7.46 9.70 -20.96
CA ALA A 224 8.90 9.88 -20.96
C ALA A 224 9.48 9.65 -19.57
N LEU A 225 8.82 10.17 -18.53
CA LEU A 225 9.24 9.97 -17.15
C LEU A 225 9.15 8.50 -16.71
N HIS A 226 8.06 7.81 -17.07
CA HIS A 226 7.91 6.38 -16.84
C HIS A 226 9.00 5.58 -17.58
N GLN A 227 9.24 5.88 -18.86
CA GLN A 227 10.29 5.23 -19.65
C GLN A 227 11.69 5.46 -19.08
N LEU A 228 11.95 6.65 -18.54
CA LEU A 228 13.19 6.92 -17.84
C LEU A 228 13.27 6.15 -16.53
N TRP A 229 12.21 6.11 -15.74
CA TRP A 229 12.27 5.55 -14.40
C TRP A 229 12.33 4.02 -14.40
N GLU A 230 11.60 3.39 -15.33
CA GLU A 230 11.45 1.93 -15.40
C GLU A 230 12.04 1.31 -16.68
N GLY A 231 12.71 2.10 -17.52
CA GLY A 231 13.25 1.64 -18.80
C GLY A 231 14.35 0.60 -18.70
N GLY A 232 15.01 0.50 -17.55
CA GLY A 232 16.02 -0.53 -17.27
C GLY A 232 15.44 -1.89 -16.91
N LEU A 233 14.12 -2.01 -16.72
CA LEU A 233 13.49 -3.27 -16.35
C LEU A 233 13.27 -4.17 -17.57
N SER A 234 13.57 -5.46 -17.44
CA SER A 234 13.25 -6.47 -18.44
C SER A 234 11.73 -6.72 -18.53
N SER A 235 11.24 -7.26 -19.65
CA SER A 235 9.82 -7.63 -19.78
C SER A 235 9.32 -8.62 -18.72
N GLU A 236 10.21 -9.45 -18.17
CA GLU A 236 9.89 -10.35 -17.07
C GLU A 236 9.76 -9.60 -15.75
N GLN A 237 10.72 -8.72 -15.43
CA GLN A 237 10.67 -7.83 -14.27
C GLN A 237 9.42 -6.94 -14.32
N ILE A 238 9.12 -6.39 -15.50
CA ILE A 238 7.90 -5.63 -15.74
C ILE A 238 6.66 -6.46 -15.39
N ARG A 239 6.53 -7.68 -15.92
CA ARG A 239 5.39 -8.56 -15.60
C ARG A 239 5.30 -8.91 -14.12
N GLN A 240 6.42 -9.11 -13.45
CA GLN A 240 6.49 -9.48 -12.03
C GLN A 240 6.31 -8.31 -11.05
N ARG A 241 6.15 -7.07 -11.55
CA ARG A 241 5.92 -5.85 -10.76
C ARG A 241 6.97 -5.65 -9.66
N VAL A 242 8.23 -5.81 -10.05
CA VAL A 242 9.38 -5.91 -9.14
C VAL A 242 9.94 -4.58 -8.59
N ALA A 243 9.50 -3.45 -9.14
CA ALA A 243 10.03 -2.14 -8.76
C ALA A 243 9.42 -1.69 -7.43
N ALA A 244 10.26 -1.46 -6.43
CA ALA A 244 9.80 -0.98 -5.12
C ALA A 244 9.16 0.42 -5.20
N TYR A 245 9.60 1.22 -6.17
CA TYR A 245 9.19 2.60 -6.38
C TYR A 245 8.58 2.74 -7.79
N SER A 246 7.46 2.07 -8.04
CA SER A 246 6.84 2.06 -9.37
C SER A 246 5.89 3.24 -9.56
N ILE A 247 5.99 3.88 -10.74
CA ILE A 247 5.08 4.95 -11.17
C ILE A 247 4.12 4.51 -12.28
N ARG A 248 4.05 3.21 -12.60
CA ARG A 248 3.11 2.65 -13.60
C ARG A 248 1.65 2.98 -13.33
N GLY A 249 1.29 3.13 -12.05
CA GLY A 249 -0.06 3.49 -11.65
C GLY A 249 -0.48 4.89 -12.11
N LEU A 250 0.45 5.75 -12.53
CA LEU A 250 0.20 7.13 -12.94
C LEU A 250 -0.03 7.30 -14.46
N THR A 251 0.08 6.25 -15.27
CA THR A 251 0.02 6.39 -16.74
C THR A 251 -1.35 6.05 -17.34
N SER A 252 -2.40 5.88 -16.51
CA SER A 252 -3.67 5.29 -16.94
C SER A 252 -4.62 6.21 -17.71
N ILE A 253 -4.43 7.54 -17.69
CA ILE A 253 -5.30 8.46 -18.43
C ILE A 253 -4.53 9.21 -19.53
N PRO A 254 -4.76 8.89 -20.81
CA PRO A 254 -4.26 9.66 -21.94
C PRO A 254 -4.95 11.03 -22.02
N GLY A 255 -4.19 12.13 -22.17
CA GLY A 255 -4.72 13.45 -22.57
C GLY A 255 -5.12 14.42 -21.45
N SER A 256 -4.73 14.16 -20.21
CA SER A 256 -4.94 15.05 -19.06
C SER A 256 -3.59 15.53 -18.50
N ASP A 257 -3.48 16.81 -18.13
CA ASP A 257 -2.33 17.37 -17.39
C ASP A 257 -2.30 16.90 -15.92
N ILE A 258 -3.41 16.30 -15.46
CA ILE A 258 -3.60 15.70 -14.14
C ILE A 258 -3.74 14.19 -14.30
N HIS A 259 -2.73 13.44 -13.88
CA HIS A 259 -2.71 12.00 -14.03
C HIS A 259 -3.30 11.32 -12.81
N THR A 260 -4.56 10.88 -12.88
CA THR A 260 -5.15 10.08 -11.80
C THR A 260 -4.50 8.70 -11.79
N GLY A 261 -4.14 8.27 -10.59
CA GLY A 261 -3.29 7.13 -10.42
C GLY A 261 -2.53 7.22 -9.11
N THR A 262 -2.08 6.08 -8.63
CA THR A 262 -1.29 6.05 -7.41
C THR A 262 0.16 5.72 -7.68
N ILE A 263 1.06 6.49 -7.06
CA ILE A 263 2.44 6.08 -6.81
C ILE A 263 2.43 4.97 -5.76
N ARG A 264 2.93 3.80 -6.16
CA ARG A 264 3.09 2.68 -5.25
C ARG A 264 4.48 2.74 -4.64
N PHE A 265 4.57 3.07 -3.36
CA PHE A 265 5.74 2.72 -2.55
C PHE A 265 5.54 1.27 -2.10
N GLY A 266 5.82 0.34 -3.01
CA GLY A 266 5.57 -1.09 -2.81
C GLY A 266 6.80 -1.75 -2.21
N GLN A 267 6.89 -1.80 -0.90
CA GLN A 267 7.99 -2.48 -0.22
C GLN A 267 7.67 -3.97 -0.08
N HIS A 268 7.77 -4.71 -1.20
CA HIS A 268 7.73 -6.18 -1.36
C HIS A 268 6.48 -6.81 -2.00
N GLN A 269 6.73 -8.08 -2.35
CA GLN A 269 5.96 -9.08 -3.06
C GLN A 269 4.46 -8.85 -3.03
N ALA A 270 3.83 -8.37 -4.09
CA ALA A 270 2.46 -8.78 -4.36
C ALA A 270 2.54 -10.15 -5.05
N HIS A 271 2.05 -11.22 -4.43
CA HIS A 271 1.72 -12.41 -5.19
C HIS A 271 0.55 -12.04 -6.11
N SER A 272 0.78 -12.26 -7.39
CA SER A 272 -0.26 -12.28 -8.43
C SER A 272 -1.28 -13.35 -8.15
#